data_AF-A0A3D1DXP7-F1
#
_entry.id   AF-A0A3D1DXP7-F1
#
_cell.length_a   1.000
_cell.length_b   1.000
_cell.length_c   1.000
_cell.angle_alpha   90.00
_cell.angle_beta   90.00
_cell.angle_gamma   90.00
#
_symmetry.space_group_name_H-M   'P 1'
#
loop_
_entity.id
_entity.type
_entity.pdbx_description
1 polymer ?
#
loop_
_entity_poly.entity_id
_entity_poly.type
_entity_poly.pdbx_seq_one_letter_code
_entity_poly.pdbx_strand_id
1 'polypeptide(L)'
;MGWGPRQAAEASSGVDISIPYSNPPTDRLMAFYAEFAERYDTDLIDTFSYMAPSDAVAGLMQLKLPRDAAILVAGHGTAQAGKPLSAADYSCVNGADLPAEKPSVGPRQNVYCDLFELDMTVPFGPQVAARNGGAHYNAVICFGVFGFGPPHLNDLPRIMDAT
;
A
#
# COMPACT_ATOMS: atom_id res chain seq x y z
N MET A 1 10.69 37.31 -5.06
CA MET A 1 9.89 36.54 -4.07
C MET A 1 10.69 35.32 -3.69
N GLY A 2 11.31 35.35 -2.51
CA GLY A 2 12.25 34.31 -2.07
C GLY A 2 11.53 33.06 -1.58
N TRP A 3 12.04 31.89 -1.97
CA TRP A 3 11.68 30.62 -1.38
C TRP A 3 12.45 30.46 -0.07
N GLY A 4 11.84 30.87 1.04
CA GLY A 4 12.32 30.51 2.37
C GLY A 4 11.91 29.07 2.72
N PRO A 5 12.66 28.36 3.59
CA PRO A 5 12.24 27.06 4.08
C PRO A 5 10.89 27.21 4.79
N ARG A 6 9.88 26.43 4.38
CA ARG A 6 8.62 26.33 5.11
C ARG A 6 8.93 25.69 6.45
N GLN A 7 8.50 26.33 7.54
CA GLN A 7 8.50 25.69 8.85
C GLN A 7 7.70 24.39 8.75
N ALA A 8 8.32 23.28 9.14
CA ALA A 8 7.61 22.04 9.38
C ALA A 8 6.54 22.35 10.43
N ALA A 9 5.27 22.10 10.09
CA ALA A 9 4.21 22.12 11.08
C ALA A 9 4.58 21.09 12.16
N GLU A 10 4.64 21.52 13.42
CA GLU A 10 4.81 20.61 14.55
C GLU A 10 3.63 19.64 14.53
N ALA A 11 3.93 18.36 14.30
CA ALA A 11 2.95 17.29 14.29
C ALA A 11 2.30 17.21 15.68
N SER A 12 0.99 17.41 15.75
CA SER A 12 0.24 17.37 17.02
C SER A 12 0.03 15.96 17.57
N SER A 13 0.41 14.93 16.81
CA SER A 13 0.55 13.57 17.31
C SER A 13 2.03 13.36 17.64
N GLY A 14 2.36 12.88 18.84
CA GLY A 14 3.74 12.61 19.27
C GLY A 14 4.47 11.51 18.49
N VAL A 15 4.10 11.27 17.22
CA VAL A 15 4.68 10.30 16.31
C VAL A 15 5.73 10.99 15.44
N ASP A 16 6.96 10.51 15.53
CA ASP A 16 8.04 10.95 14.64
C ASP A 16 7.95 10.20 13.30
N ILE A 17 7.26 10.82 12.33
CA ILE A 17 7.13 10.28 10.96
C ILE A 17 8.46 10.30 10.19
N SER A 18 9.54 10.87 10.74
CA SER A 18 10.86 10.80 10.11
C SER A 18 11.52 9.42 10.25
N ILE A 19 11.03 8.56 11.16
CA ILE A 19 11.61 7.23 11.42
C ILE A 19 11.66 6.34 10.16
N PRO A 20 10.59 6.17 9.37
CA PRO A 20 10.67 5.44 8.10
C PRO A 20 11.65 6.04 7.08
N TYR A 21 11.99 7.33 7.22
CA TYR A 21 12.90 8.04 6.32
C TYR A 21 14.35 8.06 6.81
N SER A 22 14.63 7.60 8.03
CA SER A 22 15.97 7.53 8.59
C SER A 22 16.72 6.24 8.27
N ASN A 23 16.16 5.37 7.43
CA ASN A 23 16.66 4.03 7.11
C ASN A 23 16.98 3.17 8.37
N PRO A 24 16.00 2.96 9.27
CA PRO A 24 16.20 2.14 10.45
C PRO A 24 16.31 0.65 10.09
N PRO A 25 16.89 -0.20 10.96
CA PRO A 25 16.81 -1.65 10.83
C PRO A 25 15.36 -2.16 10.69
N THR A 26 15.17 -3.26 9.96
CA THR A 26 13.84 -3.81 9.59
C THR A 26 12.96 -4.07 10.81
N ASP A 27 13.50 -4.62 11.89
CA ASP A 27 12.79 -4.87 13.15
C ASP A 27 12.23 -3.57 13.77
N ARG A 28 13.04 -2.50 13.78
CA ARG A 28 12.62 -1.18 14.24
C ARG A 28 11.57 -0.55 13.32
N LEU A 29 11.68 -0.76 12.01
CA LEU A 29 10.69 -0.29 11.03
C LEU A 29 9.35 -1.01 11.21
N MET A 30 9.39 -2.33 11.40
CA MET A 30 8.19 -3.14 11.63
C MET A 30 7.51 -2.80 12.95
N ALA A 31 8.29 -2.60 14.03
CA ALA A 31 7.76 -2.16 15.33
C ALA A 31 7.09 -0.78 15.23
N PHE A 32 7.71 0.17 14.51
CA PHE A 32 7.12 1.48 14.24
C PHE A 32 5.77 1.35 13.53
N TYR A 33 5.69 0.56 12.45
CA TYR A 33 4.44 0.37 11.73
C TYR A 33 3.38 -0.38 12.54
N ALA A 34 3.77 -1.31 13.42
CA ALA A 34 2.83 -2.01 14.30
C ALA A 34 2.18 -1.05 15.31
N GLU A 35 2.97 -0.19 15.97
CA GLU A 35 2.47 0.82 16.90
C GLU A 35 1.66 1.91 16.19
N PHE A 36 2.10 2.30 14.99
CA PHE A 36 1.49 3.37 14.21
C PHE A 36 0.23 2.90 13.46
N ALA A 37 0.04 1.60 13.20
CA ALA A 37 -1.06 1.05 12.40
C ALA A 37 -2.46 1.46 12.91
N GLU A 38 -2.65 1.60 14.23
CA GLU A 38 -3.94 1.98 14.82
C GLU A 38 -4.29 3.46 14.61
N ARG A 39 -3.28 4.31 14.40
CA ARG A 39 -3.43 5.77 14.19
C ARG A 39 -3.09 6.21 12.78
N TYR A 40 -2.61 5.30 11.94
CA TYR A 40 -2.12 5.54 10.59
C TYR A 40 -3.12 6.38 9.78
N ASP A 41 -4.39 5.98 9.76
CA ASP A 41 -5.41 6.65 8.97
C ASP A 41 -5.69 8.07 9.47
N THR A 42 -5.84 8.27 10.79
CA THR A 42 -6.13 9.60 11.38
C THR A 42 -4.94 10.55 11.26
N ASP A 43 -3.72 10.08 11.50
CA ASP A 43 -2.55 10.94 11.46
C ASP A 43 -2.14 11.26 10.01
N LEU A 44 -2.07 10.28 9.11
CA LEU A 44 -1.62 10.54 7.72
C LEU A 44 -2.67 11.18 6.83
N ILE A 45 -3.95 10.78 6.94
CA ILE A 45 -4.99 11.28 6.04
C ILE A 45 -5.51 12.61 6.57
N ASP A 46 -5.92 12.66 7.84
CA ASP A 46 -6.56 13.88 8.39
C ASP A 46 -5.52 14.96 8.72
N THR A 47 -4.33 14.60 9.18
CA THR A 47 -3.28 15.59 9.54
C THR A 47 -2.32 15.90 8.40
N PHE A 48 -1.90 14.90 7.62
CA PHE A 48 -0.90 15.08 6.55
C PHE A 48 -1.47 15.05 5.13
N SER A 49 -2.79 14.87 4.95
CA SER A 49 -3.44 14.82 3.62
C SER A 49 -2.75 13.83 2.67
N TYR A 50 -2.46 12.61 3.15
CA TYR A 50 -1.82 11.59 2.34
C TYR A 50 -2.73 11.11 1.18
N MET A 51 -2.50 11.65 -0.02
CA MET A 51 -3.32 11.41 -1.22
C MET A 51 -2.84 10.25 -2.12
N ALA A 52 -1.74 9.59 -1.80
CA ALA A 52 -1.18 8.55 -2.67
C ALA A 52 -2.16 7.39 -2.99
N PRO A 53 -2.98 6.89 -2.04
CA PRO A 53 -3.97 5.85 -2.36
C PRO A 53 -5.03 6.33 -3.36
N SER A 54 -5.54 7.56 -3.19
CA SER A 54 -6.52 8.13 -4.11
C SER A 54 -5.93 8.44 -5.49
N ASP A 55 -4.70 8.95 -5.53
CA ASP A 55 -3.99 9.26 -6.78
C ASP A 55 -3.68 7.98 -7.57
N ALA A 56 -3.25 6.91 -6.88
CA ALA A 56 -3.00 5.62 -7.51
C ALA A 56 -4.29 5.03 -8.13
N VAL A 57 -5.41 5.10 -7.40
CA VAL A 57 -6.70 4.63 -7.90
C VAL A 57 -7.17 5.51 -9.08
N ALA A 58 -7.04 6.83 -8.99
CA ALA A 58 -7.37 7.73 -10.09
C ALA A 58 -6.52 7.45 -11.34
N GLY A 59 -5.23 7.17 -11.18
CA GLY A 59 -4.34 6.73 -12.26
C GLY A 59 -4.81 5.41 -12.88
N LEU A 60 -5.15 4.42 -12.06
CA LEU A 60 -5.69 3.14 -12.55
C LEU A 60 -7.01 3.34 -13.32
N MET A 61 -7.90 4.23 -12.88
CA MET A 61 -9.16 4.51 -13.60
C MET A 61 -8.93 5.02 -15.02
N GLN A 62 -7.81 5.69 -15.29
CA GLN A 62 -7.48 6.19 -16.63
C GLN A 62 -7.19 5.05 -17.63
N LEU A 63 -6.83 3.86 -17.14
CA LEU A 63 -6.58 2.67 -17.97
C LEU A 63 -7.88 2.09 -18.55
N LYS A 64 -9.05 2.47 -18.02
CA LYS A 64 -10.38 2.01 -18.48
C LYS A 64 -10.50 0.49 -18.57
N LEU A 65 -9.92 -0.20 -17.59
CA LEU A 65 -9.99 -1.66 -17.51
C LEU A 65 -11.44 -2.14 -17.34
N PRO A 66 -11.77 -3.35 -17.84
CA PRO A 66 -13.02 -4.03 -17.51
C PRO A 66 -13.24 -4.11 -15.99
N ARG A 67 -14.50 -4.13 -15.56
CA ARG A 67 -14.86 -4.17 -14.12
C ARG A 67 -14.52 -5.50 -13.46
N ASP A 68 -14.44 -6.55 -14.25
CA ASP A 68 -13.98 -7.88 -13.87
C ASP A 68 -12.44 -8.06 -14.01
N ALA A 69 -11.70 -7.01 -14.38
CA ALA A 69 -10.25 -7.08 -14.44
C ALA A 69 -9.64 -7.42 -13.07
N ALA A 70 -8.67 -8.34 -13.07
CA ALA A 70 -7.92 -8.71 -11.89
C ALA A 70 -6.94 -7.59 -11.52
N ILE A 71 -7.13 -6.99 -10.34
CA ILE A 71 -6.28 -5.91 -9.82
C ILE A 71 -5.59 -6.37 -8.54
N LEU A 72 -4.28 -6.14 -8.45
CA LEU A 72 -3.51 -6.35 -7.23
C LEU A 72 -3.17 -5.01 -6.57
N VAL A 73 -3.49 -4.87 -5.29
CA VAL A 73 -2.96 -3.80 -4.43
C VAL A 73 -1.79 -4.37 -3.63
N ALA A 74 -0.56 -4.09 -4.07
CA ALA A 74 0.66 -4.56 -3.41
C ALA A 74 1.08 -3.56 -2.32
N GLY A 75 1.26 -4.06 -1.09
CA GLY A 75 1.39 -3.24 0.12
C GLY A 75 0.07 -2.54 0.48
N HIS A 76 -1.01 -3.31 0.64
CA HIS A 76 -2.35 -2.75 0.81
C HIS A 76 -2.57 -1.97 2.12
N GLY A 77 -1.69 -2.13 3.12
CA GLY A 77 -1.74 -1.44 4.40
C GLY A 77 -3.11 -1.53 5.06
N THR A 78 -3.71 -0.36 5.35
CA THR A 78 -5.04 -0.23 5.96
C THR A 78 -6.21 -0.33 4.97
N ALA A 79 -5.97 -0.83 3.75
CA ALA A 79 -6.99 -1.07 2.71
C ALA A 79 -7.63 0.21 2.12
N GLN A 80 -6.91 1.35 2.15
CA GLN A 80 -7.44 2.64 1.67
C GLN A 80 -7.81 2.64 0.18
N ALA A 81 -7.10 1.87 -0.65
CA ALA A 81 -7.42 1.74 -2.07
C ALA A 81 -8.64 0.84 -2.35
N GLY A 82 -8.99 -0.07 -1.43
CA GLY A 82 -10.08 -1.02 -1.66
C GLY A 82 -11.45 -0.34 -1.77
N LYS A 83 -11.74 0.64 -0.90
CA LYS A 83 -13.02 1.37 -0.90
C LYS A 83 -13.33 2.06 -2.23
N PRO A 84 -12.46 2.92 -2.79
CA PRO A 84 -12.75 3.58 -4.07
C PRO A 84 -12.73 2.61 -5.25
N LEU A 85 -11.94 1.54 -5.23
CA LEU A 85 -11.99 0.49 -6.26
C LEU A 85 -13.33 -0.26 -6.24
N SER A 86 -13.81 -0.62 -5.05
CA SER A 86 -15.12 -1.23 -4.86
C SER A 86 -16.26 -0.29 -5.27
N ALA A 87 -16.16 1.00 -4.91
CA ALA A 87 -17.14 2.02 -5.33
C ALA A 87 -17.13 2.28 -6.85
N ALA A 88 -16.05 1.91 -7.55
CA ALA A 88 -15.94 1.95 -9.01
C ALA A 88 -16.33 0.61 -9.67
N ASP A 89 -17.03 -0.27 -8.94
CA ASP A 89 -17.56 -1.56 -9.38
C ASP A 89 -16.50 -2.60 -9.80
N TYR A 90 -15.24 -2.47 -9.37
CA TYR A 90 -14.27 -3.53 -9.62
C TYR A 90 -14.57 -4.75 -8.74
N SER A 91 -14.74 -5.90 -9.39
CA SER A 91 -15.18 -7.13 -8.74
C SER A 91 -14.07 -8.14 -8.46
N CYS A 92 -12.84 -7.88 -8.92
CA CYS A 92 -11.68 -8.77 -8.76
C CYS A 92 -10.47 -7.96 -8.26
N VAL A 93 -10.49 -7.59 -6.98
CA VAL A 93 -9.40 -6.82 -6.36
C VAL A 93 -8.80 -7.63 -5.21
N ASN A 94 -7.52 -7.96 -5.32
CA ASN A 94 -6.79 -8.66 -4.26
C ASN A 94 -5.81 -7.70 -3.57
N GLY A 95 -5.61 -7.89 -2.27
CA GLY A 95 -4.58 -7.19 -1.51
C GLY A 95 -3.46 -8.13 -1.10
N ALA A 96 -2.22 -7.68 -1.26
CA ALA A 96 -1.05 -8.37 -0.75
C ALA A 96 -0.21 -7.47 0.14
N ASP A 97 0.30 -7.98 1.26
CA ASP A 97 1.19 -7.24 2.16
C ASP A 97 2.08 -8.19 2.97
N LEU A 98 3.06 -7.67 3.70
CA LEU A 98 3.84 -8.46 4.65
C LEU A 98 2.95 -9.03 5.77
N PRO A 99 3.36 -10.14 6.42
CA PRO A 99 2.65 -10.68 7.57
C PRO A 99 2.57 -9.62 8.68
N ALA A 100 1.37 -9.10 8.93
CA ALA A 100 1.15 -8.23 10.07
C ALA A 100 0.95 -9.08 11.33
N GLU A 101 1.65 -8.75 12.42
CA GLU A 101 1.13 -9.02 13.77
C GLU A 101 -0.19 -8.23 13.91
N LYS A 102 -1.31 -8.87 13.56
CA LYS A 102 -2.69 -8.33 13.55
C LYS A 102 -3.20 -8.06 14.99
N PRO A 103 -4.27 -7.24 15.25
CA PRO A 103 -5.39 -6.89 14.36
C PRO A 103 -6.07 -5.50 14.54
N SER A 104 -6.37 -4.80 13.44
CA SER A 104 -7.65 -4.07 13.31
C SER A 104 -8.20 -4.26 11.90
N VAL A 105 -8.53 -5.52 11.63
CA VAL A 105 -8.87 -6.09 10.31
C VAL A 105 -10.38 -6.03 10.01
N GLY A 106 -11.20 -5.52 10.95
CA GLY A 106 -12.66 -5.60 10.87
C GLY A 106 -13.27 -5.00 9.58
N PRO A 107 -12.91 -3.78 9.16
CA PRO A 107 -13.46 -3.17 7.94
C PRO A 107 -12.74 -3.59 6.64
N ARG A 108 -11.57 -4.24 6.74
CA ARG A 108 -10.66 -4.47 5.59
C ARG A 108 -11.12 -5.59 4.66
N GLN A 109 -11.99 -6.49 5.14
CA GLN A 109 -12.39 -7.70 4.42
C GLN A 109 -13.54 -7.51 3.42
N ASN A 110 -14.26 -6.39 3.46
CA ASN A 110 -15.42 -6.18 2.59
C ASN A 110 -15.07 -5.54 1.24
N VAL A 111 -13.81 -5.15 1.01
CA VAL A 111 -13.39 -4.42 -0.20
C VAL A 111 -12.41 -5.19 -1.09
N TYR A 112 -11.88 -6.31 -0.61
CA TYR A 112 -10.97 -7.17 -1.36
C TYR A 112 -11.55 -8.58 -1.49
N CYS A 113 -11.35 -9.19 -2.66
CA CYS A 113 -11.75 -10.56 -2.96
C CYS A 113 -10.86 -11.58 -2.25
N ASP A 114 -9.55 -11.33 -2.22
CA ASP A 114 -8.57 -12.10 -1.45
C ASP A 114 -7.56 -11.16 -0.77
N LEU A 115 -7.07 -11.60 0.39
CA LEU A 115 -5.99 -10.97 1.14
C LEU A 115 -4.93 -12.02 1.46
N PHE A 116 -3.69 -11.80 1.02
CA PHE A 116 -2.62 -12.77 1.22
C PHE A 116 -1.29 -12.12 1.55
N GLU A 117 -0.41 -12.93 2.16
CA GLU A 117 0.94 -12.49 2.53
C GLU A 117 1.87 -12.52 1.32
N LEU A 118 2.68 -11.48 1.17
CA LEU A 118 3.64 -11.33 0.08
C LEU A 118 4.89 -10.59 0.54
N ASP A 119 6.03 -11.27 0.52
CA ASP A 119 7.33 -10.64 0.65
C ASP A 119 7.82 -10.18 -0.73
N MET A 120 7.81 -8.87 -0.96
CA MET A 120 8.23 -8.26 -2.22
C MET A 120 9.76 -8.22 -2.41
N THR A 121 10.54 -8.60 -1.40
CA THR A 121 12.02 -8.63 -1.43
C THR A 121 12.57 -9.93 -2.02
N VAL A 122 11.70 -10.91 -2.27
CA VAL A 122 12.05 -12.20 -2.86
C VAL A 122 11.25 -12.45 -4.14
N PRO A 123 11.68 -13.35 -5.04
CA PRO A 123 10.88 -13.74 -6.20
C PRO A 123 9.54 -14.34 -5.79
N PHE A 124 8.43 -13.76 -6.28
CA PHE A 124 7.07 -14.16 -5.88
C PHE A 124 6.11 -14.46 -7.04
N GLY A 125 6.56 -14.34 -8.30
CA GLY A 125 5.70 -14.48 -9.49
C GLY A 125 4.76 -15.70 -9.46
N PRO A 126 5.26 -16.93 -9.20
CA PRO A 126 4.41 -18.12 -9.12
C PRO A 126 3.35 -18.05 -8.01
N GLN A 127 3.68 -17.47 -6.85
CA GLN A 127 2.75 -17.31 -5.74
C GLN A 127 1.64 -16.33 -6.10
N VAL A 128 1.99 -15.20 -6.73
CA VAL A 128 1.03 -14.18 -7.17
C VAL A 128 0.13 -14.71 -8.29
N ALA A 129 0.69 -15.40 -9.28
CA ALA A 129 -0.08 -16.03 -10.35
C ALA A 129 -1.06 -17.08 -9.81
N ALA A 130 -0.67 -17.89 -8.82
CA ALA A 130 -1.56 -18.88 -8.22
C ALA A 130 -2.80 -18.26 -7.57
N ARG A 131 -2.71 -17.01 -7.08
CA ARG A 131 -3.83 -16.24 -6.52
C ARG A 131 -4.81 -15.73 -7.58
N ASN A 132 -4.42 -15.77 -8.85
CA ASN A 132 -5.23 -15.36 -9.99
C ASN A 132 -5.36 -16.50 -11.03
N GLY A 133 -5.58 -17.74 -10.56
CA GLY A 133 -5.84 -18.89 -11.44
C GLY A 133 -4.69 -19.28 -12.35
N GLY A 134 -3.45 -18.91 -12.00
CA GLY A 134 -2.24 -19.11 -12.81
C GLY A 134 -1.95 -17.99 -13.81
N ALA A 135 -2.76 -16.93 -13.85
CA ALA A 135 -2.57 -15.79 -14.74
C ALA A 135 -1.96 -14.57 -14.02
N HIS A 136 -1.34 -13.68 -14.78
CA HIS A 136 -0.93 -12.35 -14.30
C HIS A 136 -2.16 -11.46 -14.07
N TYR A 137 -2.01 -10.45 -13.20
CA TYR A 137 -3.03 -9.45 -12.95
C TYR A 137 -3.13 -8.47 -14.12
N ASN A 138 -4.31 -7.91 -14.38
CA ASN A 138 -4.46 -6.90 -15.43
C ASN A 138 -3.84 -5.55 -15.04
N ALA A 139 -3.75 -5.27 -13.74
CA ALA A 139 -3.04 -4.11 -13.21
C ALA A 139 -2.57 -4.36 -11.78
N VAL A 140 -1.50 -3.66 -11.41
CA VAL A 140 -1.00 -3.59 -10.04
C VAL A 140 -0.90 -2.13 -9.65
N ILE A 141 -1.41 -1.77 -8.47
CA ILE A 141 -1.11 -0.50 -7.82
C ILE A 141 -0.28 -0.74 -6.57
N CYS A 142 0.68 0.13 -6.34
CA CYS A 142 1.62 0.07 -5.23
C CYS A 142 1.97 1.50 -4.84
N PHE A 143 1.73 1.87 -3.58
CA PHE A 143 1.95 3.23 -3.06
C PHE A 143 2.46 3.17 -1.63
N GLY A 144 3.40 4.04 -1.27
CA GLY A 144 3.96 4.08 0.09
C GLY A 144 4.85 2.88 0.48
N VAL A 145 5.11 1.95 -0.45
CA VAL A 145 5.85 0.71 -0.20
C VAL A 145 7.37 0.90 -0.39
N PHE A 146 7.80 1.58 -1.46
CA PHE A 146 9.21 1.78 -1.78
C PHE A 146 9.81 2.97 -1.01
N GLY A 147 9.89 2.83 0.31
CA GLY A 147 10.54 3.79 1.21
C GLY A 147 12.04 3.50 1.38
N PHE A 148 12.58 3.88 2.54
CA PHE A 148 13.97 3.56 2.89
C PHE A 148 14.14 2.14 3.47
N GLY A 149 13.05 1.49 3.88
CA GLY A 149 13.06 0.06 4.22
C GLY A 149 12.77 -0.86 3.03
N PRO A 150 12.94 -2.18 3.20
CA PRO A 150 12.50 -3.15 2.21
C PRO A 150 10.96 -3.16 2.04
N PRO A 151 10.45 -3.38 0.81
CA PRO A 151 11.18 -3.54 -0.45
C PRO A 151 11.73 -2.20 -0.98
N HIS A 152 12.88 -2.26 -1.67
CA HIS A 152 13.58 -1.11 -2.23
C HIS A 152 13.25 -0.91 -3.72
N LEU A 153 13.65 0.22 -4.30
CA LEU A 153 13.43 0.53 -5.73
C LEU A 153 13.93 -0.57 -6.67
N ASN A 154 15.01 -1.28 -6.31
CA ASN A 154 15.53 -2.40 -7.09
C ASN A 154 14.62 -3.63 -7.11
N ASP A 155 13.64 -3.70 -6.21
CA ASP A 155 12.63 -4.76 -6.16
C ASP A 155 11.41 -4.44 -7.07
N LEU A 156 11.32 -3.21 -7.60
CA LEU A 156 10.25 -2.77 -8.50
C LEU A 156 10.01 -3.70 -9.70
N PRO A 157 11.05 -4.27 -10.38
CA PRO A 157 10.82 -5.23 -11.45
C PRO A 157 9.95 -6.41 -11.06
N ARG A 158 10.02 -6.89 -9.81
CA ARG A 158 9.19 -8.01 -9.35
C ARG A 158 7.72 -7.63 -9.28
N ILE A 159 7.41 -6.39 -8.92
CA ILE A 159 6.02 -5.90 -8.92
C ILE A 159 5.49 -5.82 -10.36
N MET A 160 6.34 -5.42 -11.32
CA MET A 160 5.95 -5.39 -12.73
C MET A 160 5.71 -6.80 -13.29
N ASP A 161 6.42 -7.82 -12.79
CA ASP A 161 6.17 -9.23 -13.17
C ASP A 161 4.79 -9.75 -12.72
N ALA A 162 4.05 -9.02 -11.89
CA ALA A 162 2.69 -9.39 -11.51
C ALA A 162 1.64 -9.01 -12.56
N THR A 163 1.97 -8.18 -13.57
CA THR A 163 1.08 -7.80 -14.69
C THR A 163 1.42 -8.45 -16.01
#